data_AF-A0A0G4G8D0-F1
#
_entry.id   AF-A0A0G4G8D0-F1
#
_cell.length_a   1.000
_cell.length_b   1.000
_cell.length_c   1.000
_cell.angle_alpha   90.00
_cell.angle_beta   90.00
_cell.angle_gamma   90.00
#
_symmetry.space_group_name_H-M   'P 1'
#
loop_
_entity.id
_entity.type
_entity.pdbx_description
1 polymer ?
#
loop_
_entity_poly.entity_id
_entity_poly.type
_entity_poly.pdbx_seq_one_letter_code
_entity_poly.pdbx_strand_id
1 'polypeptide(L)'
;MSAEVPANEAPVLISRRQRHSSGAAAAASLLVASLLSNDAAAAEALAPFTWTSPYPDDTDVSLSLELPKEWSLQGPLNGGMTGSKLFIATDPQDESKRSILINLIPLRGDFASIGSLGGPSKIREIITGGVAEGDSVKLLAEEMRSGNAYVELIQSTSEKPKMHMLSVWTLMQGGGRNWLGSVTLSVPEDSFPAFKPTSDAIVKSLKVTQSSNR
;
A
#
# COMPACT_ATOMS: atom_id res chain seq x y z
N MET A 1 -14.83 -59.56 -17.45
CA MET A 1 -14.08 -60.81 -17.20
C MET A 1 -12.71 -60.42 -16.70
N SER A 2 -12.56 -60.50 -15.39
CA SER A 2 -11.33 -60.22 -14.66
C SER A 2 -10.39 -61.42 -14.77
N ALA A 3 -9.09 -61.19 -14.91
CA ALA A 3 -8.05 -62.19 -14.70
C ALA A 3 -6.98 -61.60 -13.78
N GLU A 4 -6.79 -62.30 -12.66
CA GLU A 4 -5.92 -62.06 -11.52
C GLU A 4 -4.57 -62.80 -11.69
N VAL A 5 -3.49 -62.18 -11.19
CA VAL A 5 -2.37 -62.81 -10.39
C VAL A 5 -1.35 -63.68 -11.16
N PRO A 6 -0.07 -63.89 -10.72
CA PRO A 6 0.64 -63.43 -9.50
C PRO A 6 1.99 -62.70 -9.69
N ALA A 7 2.42 -62.15 -8.55
CA ALA A 7 3.76 -61.72 -8.17
C ALA A 7 4.84 -62.81 -8.29
N ASN A 8 6.09 -62.36 -8.47
CA ASN A 8 7.29 -63.17 -8.25
C ASN A 8 8.22 -62.42 -7.31
N GLU A 9 8.39 -62.96 -6.10
CA GLU A 9 9.36 -62.53 -5.10
C GLU A 9 10.61 -63.42 -5.12
N ALA A 10 11.67 -62.88 -4.53
CA ALA A 10 12.73 -63.56 -3.77
C ALA A 10 14.13 -63.63 -4.44
N PRO A 11 15.21 -63.89 -3.67
CA PRO A 11 15.96 -62.91 -2.85
C PRO A 11 17.51 -63.07 -3.04
N VAL A 12 18.33 -62.73 -2.01
CA VAL A 12 19.75 -63.14 -1.77
C VAL A 12 20.81 -62.12 -2.27
N LEU A 13 21.87 -61.72 -1.56
CA LEU A 13 22.32 -61.73 -0.15
C LEU A 13 23.61 -60.89 -0.10
N ILE A 14 23.76 -60.05 0.93
CA ILE A 14 24.97 -59.74 1.71
C ILE A 14 26.32 -59.51 0.98
N SER A 15 26.85 -58.30 1.12
CA SER A 15 28.28 -58.14 1.45
C SER A 15 28.52 -56.99 2.41
N ARG A 16 28.87 -57.39 3.65
CA ARG A 16 29.50 -56.57 4.70
C ARG A 16 30.89 -56.15 4.26
N ARG A 17 31.21 -54.86 4.35
CA ARG A 17 32.54 -54.40 4.79
C ARG A 17 32.40 -53.24 5.76
N GLN A 18 32.54 -53.55 7.04
CA GLN A 18 32.95 -52.58 8.05
C GLN A 18 34.43 -52.25 7.81
N ARG A 19 34.76 -50.96 7.73
CA ARG A 19 36.02 -50.45 8.26
C ARG A 19 35.72 -49.16 9.02
N HIS A 20 35.89 -49.26 10.33
CA HIS A 20 36.05 -48.12 11.21
C HIS A 20 37.38 -47.45 10.90
N SER A 21 37.37 -46.14 10.76
CA SER A 21 38.54 -45.29 10.99
C SER A 21 38.06 -44.05 11.73
N SER A 22 38.32 -44.05 13.04
CA SER A 22 38.20 -42.90 13.90
C SER A 22 39.33 -41.93 13.56
N GLY A 23 38.98 -40.73 13.12
CA GLY A 23 39.90 -39.61 12.94
C GLY A 23 39.25 -38.36 13.50
N ALA A 24 39.56 -38.04 14.75
CA ALA A 24 39.25 -36.76 15.35
C ALA A 24 40.14 -35.68 14.73
N ALA A 25 39.55 -34.54 14.36
CA ALA A 25 39.96 -33.21 14.80
C ALA A 25 39.65 -32.13 13.76
N ALA A 26 39.38 -30.94 14.32
CA ALA A 26 39.31 -29.63 13.70
C ALA A 26 38.02 -29.31 12.91
N ALA A 27 37.06 -28.80 13.67
CA ALA A 27 36.07 -27.85 13.19
C ALA A 27 36.76 -26.73 12.38
N ALA A 28 36.43 -26.66 11.10
CA ALA A 28 36.55 -25.45 10.30
C ALA A 28 35.14 -25.12 9.81
N SER A 29 34.34 -24.55 10.72
CA SER A 29 33.18 -23.74 10.34
C SER A 29 33.70 -22.50 9.61
N LEU A 30 33.98 -22.64 8.31
CA LEU A 30 34.09 -21.49 7.43
C LEU A 30 32.68 -20.94 7.24
N LEU A 31 32.39 -19.92 8.04
CA LEU A 31 31.26 -19.01 7.88
C LEU A 31 31.17 -18.57 6.41
N VAL A 32 30.24 -19.16 5.66
CA VAL A 32 29.64 -18.52 4.49
C VAL A 32 28.33 -17.90 4.98
N ALA A 33 28.44 -16.85 5.79
CA ALA A 33 27.31 -16.11 6.35
C ALA A 33 27.45 -14.61 6.06
N SER A 34 27.92 -14.26 4.87
CA SER A 34 28.25 -12.88 4.52
C SER A 34 27.87 -12.49 3.09
N LEU A 35 26.71 -12.94 2.61
CA LEU A 35 26.07 -12.39 1.38
C LEU A 35 24.55 -12.30 1.43
N LEU A 36 23.89 -12.69 2.53
CA LEU A 36 22.56 -12.15 2.81
C LEU A 36 22.77 -10.81 3.48
N SER A 37 23.27 -9.84 2.70
CA SER A 37 22.95 -8.45 2.94
C SER A 37 21.44 -8.40 2.88
N ASN A 38 20.83 -8.56 4.06
CA ASN A 38 19.46 -8.20 4.28
C ASN A 38 19.50 -6.67 4.20
N ASP A 39 19.58 -6.16 2.97
CA ASP A 39 19.37 -4.76 2.65
C ASP A 39 17.92 -4.53 3.06
N ALA A 40 17.74 -4.27 4.35
CA ALA A 40 16.51 -3.75 4.89
C ALA A 40 16.26 -2.51 4.06
N ALA A 41 15.28 -2.61 3.14
CA ALA A 41 14.98 -1.55 2.21
C ALA A 41 14.82 -0.27 3.02
N ALA A 42 15.81 0.63 2.89
CA ALA A 42 15.77 1.89 3.60
C ALA A 42 14.59 2.67 3.05
N ALA A 43 13.80 3.29 3.93
CA ALA A 43 12.74 4.18 3.49
C ALA A 43 13.34 5.25 2.56
N GLU A 44 12.65 5.52 1.46
CA GLU A 44 13.05 6.56 0.52
C GLU A 44 13.09 7.92 1.25
N ALA A 45 14.02 8.79 0.85
CA ALA A 45 14.08 10.13 1.41
C ALA A 45 12.79 10.88 1.05
N LEU A 46 12.15 11.51 2.05
CA LEU A 46 10.90 12.23 1.86
C LEU A 46 11.09 13.75 1.84
N ALA A 47 10.20 14.44 1.14
CA ALA A 47 10.12 15.90 1.04
C ALA A 47 8.69 16.37 1.36
N PRO A 48 8.53 17.55 1.99
CA PRO A 48 7.21 18.02 2.40
C PRO A 48 6.35 18.42 1.19
N PHE A 49 5.08 18.01 1.24
CA PHE A 49 3.98 18.48 0.42
C PHE A 49 2.98 19.20 1.32
N THR A 50 2.44 20.32 0.85
CA THR A 50 1.36 21.02 1.53
C THR A 50 0.41 21.62 0.51
N TRP A 51 -0.87 21.35 0.71
CA TRP A 51 -1.96 22.04 0.05
C TRP A 51 -2.72 22.89 1.07
N THR A 52 -3.10 24.09 0.67
CA THR A 52 -3.94 25.01 1.45
C THR A 52 -5.17 25.37 0.61
N SER A 53 -6.32 25.50 1.26
CA SER A 53 -7.55 25.91 0.57
C SER A 53 -7.35 27.26 -0.14
N PRO A 54 -7.73 27.37 -1.42
CA PRO A 54 -7.65 28.64 -2.14
C PRO A 54 -8.80 29.59 -1.79
N TYR A 55 -9.74 29.18 -0.93
CA TYR A 55 -10.93 29.97 -0.60
C TYR A 55 -10.69 30.85 0.64
N PRO A 56 -11.05 32.15 0.60
CA PRO A 56 -10.86 33.07 1.72
C PRO A 56 -11.56 32.64 3.02
N ASP A 57 -12.72 31.97 2.90
CA ASP A 57 -13.52 31.52 4.04
C ASP A 57 -12.96 30.24 4.70
N ASP A 58 -11.89 29.67 4.14
CA ASP A 58 -11.23 28.43 4.57
C ASP A 58 -9.73 28.68 4.90
N THR A 59 -9.41 29.85 5.43
CA THR A 59 -8.02 30.36 5.55
C THR A 59 -7.07 29.46 6.34
N ASP A 60 -7.59 28.56 7.18
CA ASP A 60 -6.80 27.62 7.98
C ASP A 60 -6.93 26.16 7.54
N VAL A 61 -7.59 25.88 6.41
CA VAL A 61 -7.75 24.50 5.92
C VAL A 61 -6.54 24.11 5.09
N SER A 62 -5.78 23.12 5.58
CA SER A 62 -4.62 22.59 4.86
C SER A 62 -4.46 21.08 5.03
N LEU A 63 -3.88 20.44 4.03
CA LEU A 63 -3.43 19.05 4.08
C LEU A 63 -1.94 19.01 3.79
N SER A 64 -1.17 18.39 4.68
CA SER A 64 0.27 18.23 4.51
C SER A 64 0.68 16.79 4.75
N LEU A 65 1.65 16.32 3.98
CA LEU A 65 2.30 15.02 4.13
C LEU A 65 3.69 15.12 3.53
N GLU A 66 4.50 14.09 3.70
CA GLU A 66 5.77 13.95 3.03
C GLU A 66 5.63 12.97 1.86
N LEU A 67 6.25 13.29 0.73
CA LEU A 67 6.28 12.47 -0.48
C LEU A 67 7.72 12.07 -0.79
N PRO A 68 7.96 10.96 -1.49
CA PRO A 68 9.32 10.61 -1.88
C PRO A 68 9.95 11.72 -2.72
N LYS A 69 11.15 12.16 -2.31
CA LYS A 69 11.79 13.38 -2.81
C LYS A 69 12.04 13.36 -4.30
N GLU A 70 12.40 12.20 -4.83
CA GLU A 70 12.75 12.04 -6.24
C GLU A 70 11.52 11.81 -7.13
N TRP A 71 10.31 11.74 -6.56
CA TRP A 71 9.10 11.53 -7.34
C TRP A 71 8.66 12.80 -8.07
N SER A 72 8.14 12.62 -9.28
CA SER A 72 7.58 13.71 -10.08
C SER A 72 6.17 14.02 -9.60
N LEU A 73 5.95 15.23 -9.09
CA LEU A 73 4.63 15.70 -8.67
C LEU A 73 3.94 16.48 -9.80
N GLN A 74 2.73 16.05 -10.14
CA GLN A 74 1.84 16.73 -11.09
C GLN A 74 0.62 17.27 -10.37
N GLY A 75 0.16 18.47 -10.72
CA GLY A 75 -1.07 19.07 -10.24
C GLY A 75 -0.95 20.53 -9.80
N PRO A 76 -2.06 21.17 -9.37
CA PRO A 76 -3.39 20.57 -9.30
C PRO A 76 -4.01 20.36 -10.68
N LEU A 77 -4.48 19.14 -10.94
CA LEU A 77 -5.36 18.83 -12.06
C LEU A 77 -6.80 19.10 -11.62
N ASN A 78 -7.64 19.61 -12.53
CA ASN A 78 -9.08 19.72 -12.27
C ASN A 78 -9.66 18.31 -12.23
N GLY A 79 -9.94 17.82 -11.04
CA GLY A 79 -10.38 16.45 -10.80
C GLY A 79 -11.85 16.25 -11.13
N GLY A 80 -12.26 16.39 -12.40
CA GLY A 80 -13.58 16.02 -12.96
C GLY A 80 -14.84 16.73 -12.40
N MET A 81 -14.82 17.17 -11.14
CA MET A 81 -15.85 17.87 -10.40
C MET A 81 -15.40 19.31 -10.15
N THR A 82 -16.36 20.25 -10.20
CA THR A 82 -16.10 21.66 -9.97
C THR A 82 -15.42 21.89 -8.61
N GLY A 83 -14.23 22.47 -8.62
CA GLY A 83 -13.48 22.82 -7.42
C GLY A 83 -12.54 21.73 -6.91
N SER A 84 -12.68 20.47 -7.33
CA SER A 84 -11.78 19.38 -6.93
C SER A 84 -10.34 19.62 -7.39
N LYS A 85 -9.38 19.14 -6.61
CA LYS A 85 -7.95 19.22 -6.89
C LYS A 85 -7.35 17.84 -6.79
N LEU A 86 -6.72 17.39 -7.88
CA LEU A 86 -5.99 16.13 -7.93
C LEU A 86 -4.51 16.41 -8.10
N PHE A 87 -3.70 15.82 -7.23
CA PHE A 87 -2.25 15.75 -7.39
C PHE A 87 -1.85 14.30 -7.56
N ILE A 88 -0.84 14.06 -8.40
CA ILE A 88 -0.32 12.73 -8.68
C ILE A 88 1.19 12.81 -8.53
N ALA A 89 1.75 12.09 -7.57
CA ALA A 89 3.18 11.85 -7.48
C ALA A 89 3.48 10.48 -8.09
N THR A 90 4.44 10.43 -9.02
CA THR A 90 4.85 9.19 -9.70
C THR A 90 6.36 9.01 -9.58
N ASP A 91 6.80 7.78 -9.38
CA ASP A 91 8.23 7.47 -9.43
C ASP A 91 8.76 7.58 -10.87
N PRO A 92 9.73 8.48 -11.17
CA PRO A 92 10.27 8.65 -12.51
C PRO A 92 11.18 7.49 -12.96
N GLN A 93 11.71 6.71 -12.02
CA GLN A 93 12.61 5.59 -12.31
C GLN A 93 11.84 4.30 -12.57
N ASP A 94 10.52 4.32 -12.38
CA ASP A 94 9.76 3.10 -12.25
C ASP A 94 8.75 2.88 -13.36
N GLU A 95 9.08 1.97 -14.27
CA GLU A 95 8.12 1.41 -15.24
C GLU A 95 6.95 0.68 -14.54
N SER A 96 7.09 0.34 -13.26
CA SER A 96 6.12 -0.42 -12.47
C SER A 96 4.93 0.41 -11.96
N LYS A 97 4.87 1.70 -12.31
CA LYS A 97 3.68 2.57 -12.12
C LYS A 97 3.32 2.83 -10.65
N ARG A 98 4.32 2.86 -9.76
CA ARG A 98 4.14 3.36 -8.39
C ARG A 98 3.62 4.79 -8.41
N SER A 99 2.57 5.04 -7.64
CA SER A 99 1.93 6.36 -7.60
C SER A 99 1.29 6.67 -6.25
N ILE A 100 1.24 7.95 -5.94
CA ILE A 100 0.49 8.51 -4.82
C ILE A 100 -0.49 9.51 -5.43
N LEU A 101 -1.78 9.26 -5.22
CA LEU A 101 -2.85 10.15 -5.64
C LEU A 101 -3.35 10.92 -4.42
N ILE A 102 -3.40 12.24 -4.53
CA ILE A 102 -3.95 13.13 -3.51
C ILE A 102 -5.14 13.84 -4.12
N ASN A 103 -6.36 13.50 -3.67
CA ASN A 103 -7.58 14.11 -4.17
C ASN A 103 -8.23 14.95 -3.08
N LEU A 104 -8.65 16.16 -3.44
CA LEU A 104 -9.28 17.11 -2.54
C LEU A 104 -10.60 17.55 -3.15
N ILE A 105 -11.70 17.19 -2.50
CA ILE A 105 -13.05 17.41 -3.00
C ILE A 105 -13.74 18.39 -2.05
N PRO A 106 -14.20 19.55 -2.54
CA PRO A 106 -15.01 20.44 -1.71
C PRO A 106 -16.36 19.78 -1.43
N LEU A 107 -16.75 19.76 -0.17
CA LEU A 107 -18.04 19.29 0.33
C LEU A 107 -18.88 20.46 0.82
N ARG A 108 -20.19 20.24 0.86
CA ARG A 108 -21.10 21.12 1.58
C ARG A 108 -20.82 21.06 3.09
N GLY A 109 -21.15 22.12 3.82
CA GLY A 109 -20.87 22.24 5.25
C GLY A 109 -21.66 21.29 6.16
N ASP A 110 -22.65 20.57 5.63
CA ASP A 110 -23.47 19.59 6.35
C ASP A 110 -22.78 18.23 6.56
N PHE A 111 -21.65 17.97 5.89
CA PHE A 111 -20.85 16.76 6.11
C PHE A 111 -19.94 16.94 7.33
N ALA A 112 -20.32 16.37 8.47
CA ALA A 112 -19.60 16.57 9.74
C ALA A 112 -18.53 15.51 10.05
N SER A 113 -18.57 14.33 9.39
CA SER A 113 -17.60 13.26 9.64
C SER A 113 -17.45 12.31 8.45
N ILE A 114 -16.32 11.59 8.37
CA ILE A 114 -16.14 10.47 7.43
C ILE A 114 -17.20 9.38 7.61
N GLY A 115 -17.69 9.16 8.85
CA GLY A 115 -18.76 8.21 9.12
C GLY A 115 -20.05 8.54 8.36
N SER A 116 -20.38 9.82 8.21
CA SER A 116 -21.56 10.27 7.43
C SER A 116 -21.43 10.01 5.92
N LEU A 117 -20.21 9.75 5.43
CA LEU A 117 -19.92 9.37 4.04
C LEU A 117 -19.96 7.85 3.83
N GLY A 118 -20.39 7.07 4.83
CA GLY A 118 -20.44 5.60 4.78
C GLY A 118 -19.17 4.92 5.28
N GLY A 119 -18.22 5.67 5.82
CA GLY A 119 -17.02 5.13 6.48
C GLY A 119 -16.08 4.35 5.55
N PRO A 120 -15.20 3.49 6.12
CA PRO A 120 -14.21 2.74 5.37
C PRO A 120 -14.80 1.81 4.29
N SER A 121 -15.96 1.20 4.55
CA SER A 121 -16.60 0.29 3.59
C SER A 121 -17.03 1.03 2.32
N LYS A 122 -17.59 2.24 2.46
CA LYS A 122 -17.98 3.04 1.29
C LYS A 122 -16.76 3.53 0.50
N ILE A 123 -15.69 3.85 1.20
CA ILE A 123 -14.40 4.21 0.59
C ILE A 123 -13.83 3.03 -0.20
N ARG A 124 -13.86 1.82 0.35
CA ARG A 124 -13.46 0.61 -0.38
C ARG A 124 -14.23 0.47 -1.69
N GLU A 125 -15.55 0.65 -1.68
CA GLU A 125 -16.36 0.60 -2.91
C GLU A 125 -15.93 1.65 -3.94
N ILE A 126 -15.60 2.87 -3.50
CA ILE A 126 -15.12 3.94 -4.38
C ILE A 126 -13.77 3.58 -5.00
N ILE A 127 -12.85 3.03 -4.19
CA ILE A 127 -11.50 2.65 -4.65
C ILE A 127 -11.56 1.49 -5.64
N THR A 128 -12.38 0.48 -5.36
CA THR A 128 -12.46 -0.69 -6.25
C THR A 128 -13.25 -0.40 -7.52
N GLY A 129 -14.22 0.52 -7.47
CA GLY A 129 -15.07 0.85 -8.62
C GLY A 129 -16.01 -0.29 -9.01
N GLY A 130 -16.20 -1.28 -8.12
CA GLY A 130 -16.79 -2.58 -8.44
C GLY A 130 -15.72 -3.60 -8.86
N VAL A 131 -16.07 -4.89 -8.85
CA VAL A 131 -15.16 -5.96 -9.28
C VAL A 131 -15.73 -6.55 -10.57
N ALA A 132 -15.02 -6.36 -11.68
CA ALA A 132 -15.40 -6.94 -12.96
C ALA A 132 -15.19 -8.46 -12.97
N GLU A 133 -15.81 -9.16 -13.93
CA GLU A 133 -15.60 -10.59 -14.10
C GLU A 133 -14.11 -10.88 -14.37
N GLY A 134 -13.52 -11.78 -13.59
CA GLY A 134 -12.09 -12.11 -13.66
C GLY A 134 -11.17 -11.24 -12.80
N ASP A 135 -11.67 -10.14 -12.24
CA ASP A 135 -10.94 -9.33 -11.27
C ASP A 135 -11.15 -9.85 -9.84
N SER A 136 -10.21 -9.55 -8.94
CA SER A 136 -10.34 -9.89 -7.53
C SER A 136 -9.80 -8.80 -6.63
N VAL A 137 -10.44 -8.66 -5.46
CA VAL A 137 -10.02 -7.74 -4.41
C VAL A 137 -9.86 -8.53 -3.12
N LYS A 138 -8.67 -8.46 -2.53
CA LYS A 138 -8.38 -8.99 -1.20
C LYS A 138 -8.24 -7.83 -0.24
N LEU A 139 -9.21 -7.68 0.66
CA LEU A 139 -9.14 -6.69 1.74
C LEU A 139 -8.11 -7.12 2.78
N LEU A 140 -7.20 -6.22 3.15
CA LEU A 140 -6.18 -6.44 4.18
C LEU A 140 -6.52 -5.69 5.47
N ALA A 141 -6.97 -4.44 5.35
CA ALA A 141 -7.43 -3.63 6.46
C ALA A 141 -8.58 -2.71 6.04
N GLU A 142 -9.52 -2.48 6.96
CA GLU A 142 -10.64 -1.56 6.79
C GLU A 142 -11.04 -1.04 8.17
N GLU A 143 -10.66 0.19 8.52
CA GLU A 143 -10.88 0.71 9.86
C GLU A 143 -10.94 2.25 9.92
N MET A 144 -11.49 2.76 11.03
CA MET A 144 -11.41 4.17 11.41
C MET A 144 -10.30 4.35 12.44
N ARG A 145 -9.40 5.31 12.21
CA ARG A 145 -8.33 5.66 13.15
C ARG A 145 -8.13 7.17 13.18
N SER A 146 -8.21 7.75 14.37
CA SER A 146 -8.02 9.20 14.60
C SER A 146 -8.89 10.09 13.70
N GLY A 147 -10.15 9.68 13.45
CA GLY A 147 -11.09 10.43 12.59
C GLY A 147 -10.90 10.21 11.08
N ASN A 148 -9.86 9.49 10.66
CA ASN A 148 -9.62 9.12 9.28
C ASN A 148 -10.09 7.69 9.00
N ALA A 149 -10.49 7.42 7.77
CA ALA A 149 -10.75 6.06 7.29
C ALA A 149 -9.52 5.51 6.57
N TYR A 150 -9.17 4.28 6.91
CA TYR A 150 -8.06 3.53 6.33
C TYR A 150 -8.61 2.30 5.61
N VAL A 151 -8.19 2.14 4.36
CA VAL A 151 -8.49 0.94 3.56
C VAL A 151 -7.19 0.46 2.92
N GLU A 152 -6.81 -0.77 3.22
CA GLU A 152 -5.67 -1.46 2.61
C GLU A 152 -6.19 -2.70 1.91
N LEU A 153 -5.84 -2.87 0.64
CA LEU A 153 -6.30 -3.98 -0.17
C LEU A 153 -5.28 -4.35 -1.24
N ILE A 154 -5.46 -5.53 -1.79
CA ILE A 154 -4.77 -5.95 -3.00
C ILE A 154 -5.80 -6.17 -4.09
N GLN A 155 -5.62 -5.50 -5.23
CA GLN A 155 -6.45 -5.64 -6.41
C GLN A 155 -5.68 -6.39 -7.49
N SER A 156 -6.27 -7.44 -8.03
CA SER A 156 -5.77 -8.13 -9.22
C SER A 156 -6.78 -7.92 -10.33
N THR A 157 -6.32 -7.43 -11.48
CA THR A 157 -7.16 -7.37 -12.68
C THR A 157 -6.61 -8.29 -13.76
N SER A 158 -7.45 -8.70 -14.68
CA SER A 158 -7.03 -9.55 -15.81
C SER A 158 -6.01 -8.87 -16.73
N GLU A 159 -6.02 -7.53 -16.80
CA GLU A 159 -5.22 -6.74 -17.73
C GLU A 159 -3.98 -6.07 -17.12
N LYS A 160 -3.93 -5.91 -15.80
CA LYS A 160 -2.90 -5.11 -15.12
C LYS A 160 -2.17 -5.95 -14.06
N PRO A 161 -0.93 -5.57 -13.71
CA PRO A 161 -0.26 -6.15 -12.57
C PRO A 161 -1.12 -6.06 -11.32
N LYS A 162 -0.96 -7.04 -10.43
CA LYS A 162 -1.57 -7.04 -9.11
C LYS A 162 -1.05 -5.84 -8.32
N MET A 163 -1.95 -5.00 -7.83
CA MET A 163 -1.64 -3.75 -7.15
C MET A 163 -1.98 -3.84 -5.67
N HIS A 164 -1.02 -3.51 -4.83
CA HIS A 164 -1.24 -3.15 -3.44
C HIS A 164 -1.72 -1.70 -3.37
N MET A 165 -2.81 -1.47 -2.64
CA MET A 165 -3.39 -0.14 -2.46
C MET A 165 -3.60 0.16 -0.98
N LEU A 166 -3.11 1.31 -0.54
CA LEU A 166 -3.37 1.85 0.77
C LEU A 166 -3.98 3.24 0.61
N SER A 167 -5.19 3.44 1.14
CA SER A 167 -5.93 4.69 1.01
C SER A 167 -6.31 5.22 2.38
N VAL A 168 -6.03 6.51 2.59
CA VAL A 168 -6.38 7.25 3.81
C VAL A 168 -7.28 8.41 3.42
N TRP A 169 -8.46 8.48 4.05
CA TRP A 169 -9.44 9.52 3.80
C TRP A 169 -9.67 10.34 5.06
N THR A 170 -9.70 11.65 4.90
CA THR A 170 -9.79 12.63 5.99
C THR A 170 -10.79 13.71 5.63
N LEU A 171 -11.54 14.18 6.64
CA LEU A 171 -12.46 15.30 6.51
C LEU A 171 -11.83 16.49 7.21
N MET A 172 -11.68 17.60 6.49
CA MET A 172 -11.18 18.86 7.01
C MET A 172 -12.33 19.85 7.08
N GLN A 173 -12.59 20.40 8.27
CA GLN A 173 -13.67 21.36 8.48
C GLN A 173 -13.16 22.79 8.19
N GLY A 174 -13.86 23.50 7.30
CA GLY A 174 -13.60 24.91 7.01
C GLY A 174 -14.72 25.80 7.53
N GLY A 175 -14.50 27.12 7.51
CA GLY A 175 -15.50 28.10 7.95
C GLY A 175 -16.68 28.22 7.00
N GLY A 176 -16.45 28.09 5.69
CA GLY A 176 -17.50 28.18 4.66
C GLY A 176 -17.85 26.85 4.00
N ARG A 177 -16.92 25.89 3.96
CA ARG A 177 -17.10 24.56 3.36
C ARG A 177 -16.23 23.52 4.04
N ASN A 178 -16.58 22.26 3.87
CA ASN A 178 -15.72 21.15 4.30
C ASN A 178 -14.94 20.61 3.11
N TRP A 179 -13.84 19.91 3.37
CA TRP A 179 -13.00 19.31 2.35
C TRP A 179 -12.80 17.84 2.66
N LEU A 180 -13.05 16.99 1.67
CA LEU A 180 -12.69 15.59 1.71
C LEU A 180 -11.33 15.42 1.05
N GLY A 181 -10.33 15.07 1.84
CA GLY A 181 -9.02 14.69 1.35
C GLY A 181 -8.89 13.18 1.28
N SER A 182 -8.32 12.66 0.19
CA SER A 182 -7.86 11.29 0.11
C SER A 182 -6.42 11.21 -0.36
N VAL A 183 -5.65 10.32 0.25
CA VAL A 183 -4.29 9.96 -0.16
C VAL A 183 -4.31 8.47 -0.45
N THR A 184 -4.04 8.08 -1.69
CA THR A 184 -4.00 6.69 -2.12
C THR A 184 -2.62 6.36 -2.68
N LEU A 185 -1.93 5.44 -2.02
CA LEU A 185 -0.70 4.84 -2.50
C LEU A 185 -1.07 3.60 -3.33
N SER A 186 -0.50 3.48 -4.52
CA SER A 186 -0.69 2.32 -5.40
C SER A 186 0.67 1.83 -5.87
N VAL A 187 0.95 0.56 -5.60
CA VAL A 187 2.26 -0.07 -5.83
C VAL A 187 2.03 -1.50 -6.32
N PRO A 188 2.79 -2.02 -7.29
CA PRO A 188 2.73 -3.44 -7.61
C PRO A 188 2.99 -4.30 -6.37
N GLU A 189 2.18 -5.34 -6.18
CA GLU A 189 2.22 -6.16 -4.97
C GLU A 189 3.63 -6.74 -4.68
N ASP A 190 4.34 -7.16 -5.72
CA ASP A 190 5.69 -7.72 -5.57
C ASP A 190 6.73 -6.69 -5.10
N SER A 191 6.47 -5.40 -5.35
CA SER A 191 7.33 -4.29 -4.91
C SER A 191 6.93 -3.72 -3.54
N PHE A 192 5.73 -4.07 -3.04
CA PHE A 192 5.23 -3.51 -1.78
C PHE A 192 6.09 -3.82 -0.56
N PRO A 193 6.66 -5.03 -0.36
CA PRO A 193 7.51 -5.30 0.80
C PRO A 193 8.70 -4.34 0.93
N ALA A 194 9.33 -3.98 -0.18
CA ALA A 194 10.43 -3.02 -0.21
C ALA A 194 9.95 -1.57 0.00
N PHE A 195 8.77 -1.24 -0.54
CA PHE A 195 8.19 0.10 -0.42
C PHE A 195 7.47 0.35 0.92
N LYS A 196 7.13 -0.70 1.67
CA LYS A 196 6.33 -0.61 2.90
C LYS A 196 6.88 0.41 3.91
N PRO A 197 8.20 0.48 4.21
CA PRO A 197 8.74 1.49 5.11
C PRO A 197 8.45 2.92 4.65
N THR A 198 8.57 3.18 3.35
CA THR A 198 8.24 4.47 2.72
C THR A 198 6.73 4.76 2.83
N SER A 199 5.88 3.77 2.52
CA SER A 199 4.42 3.87 2.65
C SER A 199 3.99 4.23 4.08
N ASP A 200 4.53 3.52 5.08
CA ASP A 200 4.24 3.77 6.49
C ASP A 200 4.66 5.18 6.91
N ALA A 201 5.83 5.66 6.43
CA ALA A 201 6.32 7.00 6.73
C ALA A 201 5.45 8.10 6.10
N ILE A 202 5.03 7.94 4.84
CA ILE A 202 4.09 8.85 4.16
C ILE A 202 2.79 8.95 4.96
N VAL A 203 2.17 7.82 5.29
CA VAL A 203 0.90 7.81 6.04
C VAL A 203 1.06 8.43 7.43
N LYS A 204 2.17 8.17 8.12
CA LYS A 204 2.46 8.76 9.43
C LYS A 204 2.67 10.28 9.36
N SER A 205 3.18 10.79 8.24
CA SER A 205 3.43 12.22 8.04
C SER A 205 2.15 13.03 7.74
N LEU A 206 1.04 12.36 7.41
CA LEU A 206 -0.23 13.01 7.08
C LEU A 206 -0.75 13.84 8.27
N LYS A 207 -0.94 15.13 8.01
CA LYS A 207 -1.51 16.10 8.94
C LYS A 207 -2.55 16.94 8.22
N VAL A 208 -3.60 17.27 8.94
CA VAL A 208 -4.61 18.23 8.51
C VAL A 208 -4.66 19.40 9.47
N THR A 209 -4.79 20.59 8.92
CA THR A 209 -5.15 21.81 9.65
C THR A 209 -6.56 22.16 9.25
N GLN A 210 -7.37 22.55 10.22
CA GLN A 210 -8.76 22.91 10.03
C GLN A 210 -9.10 24.08 10.94
N SER A 211 -10.03 24.93 10.52
CA SER A 211 -10.45 26.09 11.31
C SER A 211 -11.04 25.61 12.64
N SER A 212 -10.54 26.12 13.76
CA SER A 212 -11.21 25.91 15.04
C SER A 212 -12.52 26.69 15.01
N ASN A 213 -13.66 26.02 15.10
CA ASN A 213 -14.94 26.69 15.35
C ASN A 213 -14.77 27.58 16.59
N ARG A 214 -14.69 28.90 16.39
CA ARG A 214 -14.77 29.90 17.46
C ARG A 214 -16.22 30.25 17.72
#